data_AF-A0A7X1HQM8-F1
#
_entry.id   AF-A0A7X1HQM8-F1
#
_cell.length_a   1.000
_cell.length_b   1.000
_cell.length_c   1.000
_cell.angle_alpha   90.00
_cell.angle_beta   90.00
_cell.angle_gamma   90.00
#
_symmetry.space_group_name_H-M   'P 1'
#
loop_
_entity.id
_entity.type
_entity.pdbx_description
1 polymer ?
#
loop_
_entity_poly.entity_id
_entity_poly.type
_entity_poly.pdbx_seq_one_letter_code
_entity_poly.pdbx_strand_id
1 'polypeptide(L)'
;MKYLWSYIKDIEYLVFKEGNKKYSIKFFRVYYPKRCKIGALDKRIRDEIYEFKNGVSFDKFLIKIKNWLMEKYGTYQLNRIVILPVLKSNKKINEKRYKKFCELLCENLKIENGYSCITMKENNSPDYLKNDVKVKKYEFILNEDKLKGKHLIVFDDILTSAKTFYSKFRKVHH
;
A
#
# COMPACT_ATOMS: atom_id res chain seq x y z
N MET A 1 -33.77 -7.53 24.37
CA MET A 1 -32.29 -7.56 24.42
C MET A 1 -31.78 -6.93 23.12
N LYS A 2 -31.10 -5.78 23.19
CA LYS A 2 -30.66 -5.00 22.03
C LYS A 2 -29.39 -5.63 21.43
N TYR A 3 -29.43 -6.00 20.16
CA TYR A 3 -28.24 -6.43 19.44
C TYR A 3 -27.43 -5.20 19.02
N LEU A 4 -26.28 -4.98 19.66
CA LEU A 4 -25.28 -4.01 19.23
C LEU A 4 -24.52 -4.60 18.03
N TRP A 5 -24.81 -4.10 16.84
CA TRP A 5 -23.98 -4.32 15.66
C TRP A 5 -22.66 -3.56 15.83
N SER A 6 -21.57 -4.27 16.15
CA SER A 6 -20.21 -3.75 16.01
C SER A 6 -19.75 -3.96 14.57
N TYR A 7 -19.79 -2.90 13.76
CA TYR A 7 -19.30 -2.87 12.38
C TYR A 7 -17.75 -2.81 12.33
N ILE A 8 -17.09 -3.88 12.75
CA ILE A 8 -15.64 -4.07 12.50
C ILE A 8 -15.40 -5.49 11.95
N LYS A 9 -15.81 -5.76 10.69
CA LYS A 9 -15.43 -6.99 9.97
C LYS A 9 -15.25 -6.80 8.46
N ASP A 10 -14.63 -5.70 8.03
CA ASP A 10 -14.30 -5.50 6.61
C ASP A 10 -12.80 -5.53 6.32
N ILE A 11 -12.11 -6.57 6.80
CA ILE A 11 -10.71 -6.85 6.44
C ILE A 11 -10.67 -8.25 5.87
N GLU A 12 -10.51 -8.33 4.56
CA GLU A 12 -10.31 -9.58 3.84
C GLU A 12 -8.82 -9.94 3.83
N TYR A 13 -8.51 -11.23 3.73
CA TYR A 13 -7.16 -11.74 3.71
C TYR A 13 -6.96 -12.75 2.57
N LEU A 14 -5.80 -12.69 1.93
CA LEU A 14 -5.30 -13.68 1.00
C LEU A 14 -3.98 -14.22 1.53
N VAL A 15 -3.79 -15.53 1.51
CA VAL A 15 -2.51 -16.15 1.83
C VAL A 15 -1.93 -16.72 0.55
N PHE A 16 -0.81 -16.16 0.12
CA PHE A 16 -0.04 -16.67 -1.01
C PHE A 16 1.11 -17.53 -0.50
N LYS A 17 1.39 -18.63 -1.22
CA LYS A 17 2.53 -19.51 -0.97
C LYS A 17 3.49 -19.43 -2.16
N GLU A 18 4.76 -19.17 -1.90
CA GLU A 18 5.84 -19.24 -2.89
C GLU A 18 6.99 -20.06 -2.28
N GLY A 19 7.19 -21.28 -2.79
CA GLY A 19 8.04 -22.27 -2.12
C GLY A 19 7.58 -22.50 -0.67
N ASN A 20 8.49 -22.35 0.29
CA ASN A 20 8.20 -22.48 1.72
C ASN A 20 7.74 -21.17 2.38
N LYS A 21 7.72 -20.04 1.66
CA LYS A 21 7.33 -18.73 2.21
C LYS A 21 5.83 -18.53 2.11
N LYS A 22 5.22 -18.00 3.18
CA LYS A 22 3.80 -17.59 3.22
C LYS A 22 3.70 -16.08 3.33
N TYR A 23 2.90 -15.48 2.46
CA TYR A 23 2.63 -14.04 2.45
C TYR A 23 1.16 -13.81 2.74
N SER A 24 0.86 -13.14 3.86
CA SER A 24 -0.50 -12.70 4.16
C SER A 24 -0.73 -11.31 3.58
N ILE A 25 -1.57 -11.21 2.57
CA ILE A 25 -2.05 -9.94 2.02
C ILE A 25 -3.38 -9.63 2.67
N LYS A 26 -3.52 -8.44 3.26
CA LYS A 26 -4.80 -7.93 3.75
C LYS A 26 -5.27 -6.81 2.86
N PHE A 27 -6.56 -6.79 2.58
CA PHE A 27 -7.19 -5.71 1.84
C PHE A 27 -8.51 -5.33 2.47
N PHE A 28 -8.80 -4.04 2.38
CA PHE A 28 -10.00 -3.49 3.01
C PHE A 28 -11.23 -3.68 2.12
N ARG A 29 -11.09 -3.61 0.79
CA ARG A 29 -12.22 -3.66 -0.15
C ARG A 29 -11.83 -4.22 -1.50
N VAL A 30 -12.77 -4.87 -2.17
CA VAL A 30 -12.67 -5.24 -3.59
C VAL A 30 -12.89 -3.99 -4.45
N TYR A 31 -12.02 -3.80 -5.46
CA TYR A 31 -12.14 -2.70 -6.41
C TYR A 31 -12.79 -3.15 -7.71
N TYR A 32 -13.88 -2.48 -8.10
CA TYR A 32 -14.53 -2.68 -9.38
C TYR A 32 -14.27 -1.48 -10.32
N PRO A 33 -13.70 -1.70 -11.52
CA PRO A 33 -13.50 -0.65 -12.52
C PRO A 33 -14.81 0.05 -12.96
N LYS A 34 -14.70 1.28 -13.48
CA LYS A 34 -15.86 2.07 -13.97
C LYS A 34 -16.73 1.34 -15.01
N ARG A 35 -16.12 0.47 -15.81
CA ARG A 35 -16.79 -0.32 -16.86
C ARG A 35 -17.70 -1.43 -16.31
N CYS A 36 -17.61 -1.76 -15.02
CA CYS A 36 -18.45 -2.77 -14.38
C CYS A 36 -19.76 -2.14 -13.90
N LYS A 37 -20.90 -2.79 -14.21
CA LYS A 37 -22.18 -2.50 -13.55
C LYS A 37 -22.13 -3.11 -12.15
N ILE A 38 -22.31 -2.27 -11.13
CA ILE A 38 -22.13 -2.64 -9.72
C ILE A 38 -23.23 -2.01 -8.87
N GLY A 39 -23.48 -2.59 -7.69
CA GLY A 39 -24.46 -2.07 -6.74
C GLY A 39 -24.06 -0.74 -6.11
N ALA A 40 -24.99 -0.11 -5.40
CA ALA A 40 -24.77 1.20 -4.77
C ALA A 40 -23.61 1.21 -3.76
N LEU A 41 -23.44 0.11 -3.01
CA LEU A 41 -22.35 -0.04 -2.04
C LEU A 41 -20.98 -0.08 -2.72
N ASP A 42 -20.82 -0.89 -3.74
CA ASP A 42 -19.57 -1.00 -4.51
C ASP A 42 -19.24 0.31 -5.25
N LYS A 43 -20.27 1.02 -5.71
CA LYS A 43 -20.10 2.36 -6.29
C LYS A 43 -19.52 3.33 -5.26
N ARG A 44 -20.04 3.34 -4.04
CA ARG A 44 -19.51 4.16 -2.94
C ARG A 44 -18.06 3.80 -2.61
N ILE A 45 -17.73 2.52 -2.52
CA ILE A 45 -16.36 2.04 -2.29
C ILE A 45 -15.41 2.53 -3.40
N ARG A 46 -15.84 2.40 -4.65
CA ARG A 46 -15.08 2.87 -5.80
C ARG A 46 -14.82 4.37 -5.72
N ASP A 47 -15.82 5.16 -5.35
CA ASP A 47 -15.69 6.61 -5.21
C ASP A 47 -14.72 6.97 -4.06
N GLU A 48 -14.77 6.27 -2.93
CA GLU A 48 -13.79 6.42 -1.82
C GLU A 48 -12.35 6.10 -2.28
N ILE A 49 -12.17 5.08 -3.12
CA ILE A 49 -10.85 4.75 -3.71
C ILE A 49 -10.40 5.86 -4.67
N TYR A 50 -11.31 6.46 -5.44
CA TYR A 50 -10.98 7.60 -6.31
C TYR A 50 -10.60 8.85 -5.51
N GLU A 51 -11.29 9.11 -4.41
CA GLU A 51 -10.96 10.17 -3.46
C GLU A 51 -9.54 9.97 -2.90
N PHE A 52 -9.24 8.76 -2.41
CA PHE A 52 -7.89 8.40 -1.96
C PHE A 52 -6.84 8.65 -3.05
N LYS A 53 -7.10 8.18 -4.28
CA LYS A 53 -6.20 8.40 -5.43
C LYS A 53 -6.02 9.88 -5.78
N ASN A 54 -6.97 10.71 -5.39
CA ASN A 54 -6.96 12.14 -5.56
C ASN A 54 -6.38 12.90 -4.35
N GLY A 55 -5.84 12.20 -3.35
CA GLY A 55 -5.17 12.80 -2.21
C GLY A 55 -6.13 13.45 -1.22
N VAL A 56 -7.40 13.06 -1.26
CA VAL A 56 -8.49 13.56 -0.43
C VAL A 56 -9.12 12.43 0.38
N SER A 57 -9.79 12.76 1.48
CA SER A 57 -10.55 11.83 2.33
C SER A 57 -9.75 10.66 2.92
N PHE A 58 -8.49 10.90 3.34
CA PHE A 58 -7.66 9.84 3.94
C PHE A 58 -8.16 9.35 5.30
N ASP A 59 -8.92 10.17 6.04
CA ASP A 59 -9.28 9.93 7.44
C ASP A 59 -9.94 8.57 7.68
N LYS A 60 -10.86 8.19 6.78
CA LYS A 60 -11.55 6.88 6.88
C LYS A 60 -10.58 5.71 6.80
N PHE A 61 -9.57 5.80 5.94
CA PHE A 61 -8.55 4.75 5.79
C PHE A 61 -7.55 4.78 6.94
N LEU A 62 -7.17 5.98 7.40
CA LEU A 62 -6.29 6.15 8.55
C LEU A 62 -6.87 5.49 9.81
N ILE A 63 -8.14 5.74 10.12
CA ILE A 63 -8.82 5.15 11.28
C ILE A 63 -8.86 3.62 11.16
N LYS A 64 -9.24 3.09 10.00
CA LYS A 64 -9.31 1.63 9.77
C LYS A 64 -7.94 0.96 9.91
N ILE A 65 -6.90 1.54 9.31
CA ILE A 65 -5.54 0.99 9.37
C ILE A 65 -4.97 1.11 10.78
N LYS A 66 -5.19 2.24 11.47
CA LYS A 66 -4.79 2.43 12.86
C LYS A 66 -5.40 1.39 13.79
N ASN A 67 -6.72 1.21 13.74
CA ASN A 67 -7.40 0.23 14.57
C ASN A 67 -6.86 -1.19 14.29
N TRP A 68 -6.69 -1.54 13.01
CA TRP A 68 -6.13 -2.83 12.65
C TRP A 68 -4.69 -3.05 13.17
N LEU A 69 -3.82 -2.04 13.05
CA LEU A 69 -2.45 -2.13 13.55
C LEU A 69 -2.40 -2.29 15.07
N MET A 70 -3.23 -1.52 15.77
CA MET A 70 -3.36 -1.58 17.23
C MET A 70 -3.88 -2.94 17.70
N GLU A 71 -4.91 -3.48 17.05
CA GLU A 71 -5.45 -4.81 17.36
C GLU A 71 -4.44 -5.92 17.08
N LYS A 72 -3.67 -5.81 15.99
CA LYS A 72 -2.77 -6.88 15.55
C LYS A 72 -1.45 -6.93 16.31
N TYR A 73 -0.86 -5.79 16.62
CA TYR A 73 0.49 -5.69 17.16
C TYR A 73 0.51 -5.16 18.60
N GLY A 74 -0.57 -4.52 19.05
CA GLY A 74 -0.60 -3.78 20.31
C GLY A 74 0.26 -2.51 20.25
N THR A 75 0.03 -1.59 21.19
CA THR A 75 0.72 -0.29 21.27
C THR A 75 2.25 -0.43 21.32
N TYR A 76 2.76 -1.39 22.09
CA TYR A 76 4.19 -1.54 22.35
C TYR A 76 5.01 -2.03 21.15
N GLN A 77 4.39 -2.72 20.19
CA GLN A 77 5.12 -3.24 19.02
C GLN A 77 5.04 -2.30 17.82
N LEU A 78 4.20 -1.26 17.86
CA LEU A 78 4.03 -0.31 16.76
C LEU A 78 5.34 0.41 16.41
N ASN A 79 6.19 0.73 17.39
CA ASN A 79 7.47 1.40 17.16
C ASN A 79 8.47 0.59 16.32
N ARG A 80 8.27 -0.72 16.19
CA ARG A 80 9.07 -1.61 15.32
C ARG A 80 8.50 -1.70 13.91
N ILE A 81 7.33 -1.12 13.65
CA ILE A 81 6.67 -1.18 12.35
C ILE A 81 7.14 -0.04 11.45
N VAL A 82 7.39 -0.38 10.18
CA VAL A 82 7.60 0.59 9.11
C VAL A 82 6.56 0.36 8.02
N ILE A 83 5.82 1.41 7.67
CA ILE A 83 4.82 1.37 6.60
C ILE A 83 5.47 1.73 5.26
N LEU A 84 5.49 0.78 4.32
CA LEU A 84 6.15 0.92 3.02
C LEU A 84 5.13 0.93 1.86
N PRO A 85 5.00 2.03 1.10
CA PRO A 85 4.12 2.07 -0.06
C PRO A 85 4.73 1.40 -1.29
N VAL A 86 3.89 0.75 -2.10
CA VAL A 86 4.24 0.27 -3.44
C VAL A 86 4.21 1.46 -4.43
N LEU A 87 5.32 2.19 -4.52
CA LEU A 87 5.44 3.36 -5.40
C LEU A 87 5.18 3.03 -6.87
N LYS A 88 4.59 3.96 -7.63
CA LYS A 88 4.37 3.88 -9.09
C LYS A 88 5.51 4.60 -9.83
N SER A 89 5.65 4.36 -11.13
CA SER A 89 6.63 5.04 -12.02
C SER A 89 6.30 6.52 -12.28
N ASN A 90 5.59 7.18 -11.38
CA ASN A 90 5.17 8.57 -11.52
C ASN A 90 5.29 9.28 -10.17
N LYS A 91 6.28 10.19 -10.08
CA LYS A 91 6.58 10.94 -8.85
C LYS A 91 5.37 11.71 -8.34
N LYS A 92 4.63 12.39 -9.22
CA LYS A 92 3.45 13.19 -8.85
C LYS A 92 2.34 12.32 -8.27
N ILE A 93 2.10 11.12 -8.84
CA ILE A 93 1.17 10.14 -8.26
C ILE A 93 1.66 9.69 -6.88
N ASN A 94 2.96 9.45 -6.73
CA ASN A 94 3.51 8.98 -5.47
C ASN A 94 3.41 10.01 -4.35
N GLU A 95 3.74 11.27 -4.64
CA GLU A 95 3.64 12.36 -3.67
C GLU A 95 2.18 12.62 -3.30
N LYS A 96 1.29 12.64 -4.29
CA LYS A 96 -0.14 12.89 -4.09
C LYS A 96 -0.84 11.81 -3.27
N ARG A 97 -0.49 10.54 -3.50
CA ARG A 97 -1.18 9.39 -2.89
C ARG A 97 -0.43 8.82 -1.70
N TYR A 98 0.82 8.40 -1.90
CA TYR A 98 1.54 7.60 -0.92
C TYR A 98 2.27 8.45 0.11
N LYS A 99 2.97 9.52 -0.31
CA LYS A 99 3.75 10.36 0.61
C LYS A 99 2.85 10.95 1.69
N LYS A 100 1.83 11.71 1.28
CA LYS A 100 0.89 12.36 2.20
C LYS A 100 0.17 11.37 3.10
N PHE A 101 -0.25 10.22 2.56
CA PHE A 101 -0.92 9.20 3.36
C PHE A 101 0.03 8.57 4.40
N CYS A 102 1.25 8.20 4.00
CA CYS A 102 2.25 7.66 4.92
C CYS A 102 2.61 8.66 6.02
N GLU A 103 2.79 9.94 5.68
CA GLU A 103 3.07 11.00 6.66
C GLU A 103 1.98 11.06 7.71
N LEU A 104 0.72 11.20 7.30
CA LEU A 104 -0.42 11.26 8.22
C LEU A 104 -0.55 10.01 9.08
N LEU A 105 -0.42 8.82 8.49
CA LEU A 105 -0.55 7.57 9.21
C LEU A 105 0.56 7.39 10.25
N CYS A 106 1.80 7.66 9.85
CA CYS A 106 2.97 7.46 10.71
C CYS A 106 3.00 8.49 11.85
N GLU A 107 2.63 9.74 11.57
CA GLU A 107 2.46 10.77 12.60
C GLU A 107 1.38 10.38 13.62
N ASN A 108 0.22 9.92 13.15
CA ASN A 108 -0.88 9.49 14.02
C ASN A 108 -0.56 8.28 14.90
N LEU A 109 0.34 7.42 14.44
CA LEU A 109 0.77 6.20 15.15
C LEU A 109 2.08 6.38 15.92
N LYS A 110 2.78 7.50 15.73
CA LYS A 110 4.14 7.74 16.23
C LYS A 110 5.11 6.63 15.82
N ILE A 111 5.05 6.24 14.54
CA ILE A 111 5.91 5.21 13.94
C ILE A 111 6.76 5.80 12.82
N GLU A 112 7.74 5.02 12.35
CA GLU A 112 8.67 5.46 11.31
C GLU A 112 8.02 5.45 9.92
N ASN A 113 8.20 6.56 9.17
CA ASN A 113 7.66 6.73 7.83
C ASN A 113 8.53 6.04 6.78
N GLY A 114 8.09 4.87 6.32
CA GLY A 114 8.80 4.09 5.31
C GLY A 114 8.86 4.72 3.92
N TYR A 115 8.03 5.73 3.59
CA TYR A 115 8.19 6.47 2.33
C TYR A 115 9.58 7.12 2.24
N SER A 116 10.12 7.57 3.39
CA SER A 116 11.46 8.16 3.47
C SER A 116 12.61 7.14 3.34
N CYS A 117 12.30 5.85 3.39
CA CYS A 117 13.24 4.75 3.18
C CYS A 117 13.37 4.35 1.71
N ILE A 118 12.56 4.92 0.80
CA ILE A 118 12.54 4.58 -0.62
C ILE A 118 13.13 5.73 -1.45
N THR A 119 14.19 5.45 -2.20
CA THR A 119 14.70 6.36 -3.23
C THR A 119 14.25 5.90 -4.60
N MET A 120 13.70 6.82 -5.40
CA MET A 120 13.29 6.54 -6.77
C MET A 120 14.34 7.09 -7.74
N LYS A 121 15.00 6.21 -8.49
CA LYS A 121 16.01 6.53 -9.50
C LYS A 121 15.41 6.36 -10.89
N GLU A 122 15.54 7.37 -11.75
CA GLU A 122 15.16 7.27 -13.16
C GLU A 122 16.27 6.51 -13.90
N ASN A 123 15.93 5.39 -14.51
CA ASN A 123 16.84 4.61 -15.33
C ASN A 123 16.68 5.06 -16.78
N ASN A 124 17.66 5.82 -17.26
CA ASN A 124 17.83 6.14 -18.68
C ASN A 124 18.46 4.96 -19.40
N SER A 125 17.82 3.80 -19.38
CA SER A 125 18.23 2.66 -20.21
C SER A 125 17.52 2.80 -21.57
N PRO A 126 18.25 3.07 -22.66
CA PRO A 126 17.68 3.01 -24.00
C PRO A 126 17.25 1.58 -24.30
N ASP A 127 15.95 1.34 -24.41
CA ASP A 127 15.41 0.08 -24.92
C ASP A 127 15.63 0.08 -26.45
N TYR A 128 16.80 -0.37 -26.91
CA TYR A 128 17.14 -0.46 -28.34
C TYR A 128 16.35 -1.54 -29.11
N LEU A 129 15.37 -2.20 -28.48
CA LEU A 129 14.78 -3.44 -29.00
C LEU A 129 13.32 -3.34 -29.43
N LYS A 130 12.64 -2.20 -29.26
CA LYS A 130 11.31 -1.98 -29.84
C LYS A 130 11.14 -0.52 -30.22
N ASN A 131 10.79 -0.28 -31.48
CA ASN A 131 10.23 1.00 -31.90
C ASN A 131 9.13 1.42 -30.92
N ASP A 132 9.10 2.72 -30.65
CA ASP A 132 8.06 3.47 -29.93
C ASP A 132 8.20 3.65 -28.41
N VAL A 133 8.37 4.94 -28.06
CA VAL A 133 8.28 5.60 -26.75
C VAL A 133 9.42 5.27 -25.78
N LYS A 134 10.19 6.31 -25.39
CA LYS A 134 11.05 6.30 -24.19
C LYS A 134 10.18 6.02 -22.96
N VAL A 135 9.95 4.76 -22.62
CA VAL A 135 9.30 4.39 -21.37
C VAL A 135 10.31 4.63 -20.27
N LYS A 136 10.12 5.73 -19.52
CA LYS A 136 10.91 6.01 -18.31
C LYS A 136 10.78 4.84 -17.35
N LYS A 137 11.84 4.06 -17.19
CA LYS A 137 11.93 3.00 -16.18
C LYS A 137 12.40 3.64 -14.89
N TYR A 138 11.74 3.30 -13.78
CA TYR A 138 12.14 3.76 -12.45
C TYR A 138 12.57 2.57 -11.62
N GLU A 139 13.72 2.71 -10.96
CA GLU A 139 14.20 1.80 -9.95
C GLU A 139 13.89 2.35 -8.56
N PHE A 140 13.44 1.48 -7.67
CA PHE A 140 13.15 1.81 -6.28
C PHE A 140 14.21 1.14 -5.42
N ILE A 141 14.99 1.95 -4.72
CA ILE A 141 16.07 1.50 -3.85
C ILE A 141 15.60 1.70 -2.42
N LEU A 142 15.69 0.65 -1.60
CA LEU A 142 15.37 0.73 -0.18
C LEU A 142 16.64 1.02 0.63
N ASN A 143 16.51 1.86 1.65
CA ASN A 143 17.54 2.01 2.67
C ASN A 143 17.44 0.87 3.67
N GLU A 144 18.25 -0.18 3.48
CA GLU A 144 18.22 -1.40 4.30
C GLU A 144 18.59 -1.15 5.77
N ASP A 145 19.53 -0.23 6.03
CA ASP A 145 19.96 0.11 7.39
C ASP A 145 18.80 0.65 8.23
N LYS A 146 17.94 1.48 7.64
CA LYS A 146 16.72 1.99 8.30
C LYS A 146 15.67 0.90 8.52
N LEU A 147 15.67 -0.15 7.71
CA LEU A 147 14.68 -1.24 7.76
C LEU A 147 15.13 -2.42 8.62
N LYS A 148 16.41 -2.46 9.01
CA LYS A 148 16.98 -3.58 9.76
C LYS A 148 16.28 -3.76 11.11
N GLY A 149 15.82 -4.99 11.37
CA GLY A 149 15.11 -5.35 12.60
C GLY A 149 13.68 -4.80 12.72
N LYS A 150 13.14 -4.20 11.65
CA LYS A 150 11.77 -3.67 11.61
C LYS A 150 10.78 -4.68 11.05
N HIS A 151 9.52 -4.57 11.47
CA HIS A 151 8.39 -5.25 10.87
C HIS A 151 7.86 -4.42 9.70
N LEU A 152 8.06 -4.90 8.48
CA LEU A 152 7.66 -4.19 7.27
C LEU A 152 6.20 -4.48 6.93
N ILE A 153 5.39 -3.44 6.81
CA ILE A 153 4.02 -3.53 6.30
C ILE A 153 3.98 -2.80 4.96
N VAL A 154 3.89 -3.58 3.89
CA VAL A 154 3.84 -3.06 2.53
C VAL A 154 2.39 -2.86 2.11
N PHE A 155 2.04 -1.71 1.52
CA PHE A 155 0.67 -1.42 1.06
C PHE A 155 0.62 -0.83 -0.36
N ASP A 156 -0.46 -1.10 -1.09
CA ASP A 156 -0.78 -0.51 -2.39
C ASP A 156 -2.18 0.14 -2.34
N ASP A 157 -2.46 1.11 -3.22
CA ASP A 157 -3.76 1.79 -3.30
C ASP A 157 -4.87 0.88 -3.83
N ILE A 158 -4.52 0.03 -4.81
CA ILE A 158 -5.38 -1.02 -5.36
C ILE A 158 -4.53 -2.26 -5.64
N LEU A 159 -4.94 -3.39 -5.09
CA LEU A 159 -4.44 -4.70 -5.50
C LEU A 159 -5.09 -5.08 -6.82
N THR A 160 -4.35 -4.94 -7.93
CA THR A 160 -4.88 -5.28 -9.27
C THR A 160 -4.59 -6.73 -9.68
N SER A 161 -3.48 -7.33 -9.21
CA SER A 161 -3.13 -8.73 -9.51
C SER A 161 -2.09 -9.35 -8.58
N ALA A 162 -1.66 -8.64 -7.52
CA ALA A 162 -0.47 -8.94 -6.70
C ALA A 162 0.87 -9.06 -7.47
N LYS A 163 0.89 -9.27 -8.80
CA LYS A 163 2.11 -9.35 -9.64
C LYS A 163 2.99 -8.10 -9.54
N THR A 164 2.39 -6.91 -9.48
CA THR A 164 3.12 -5.63 -9.30
C THR A 164 3.78 -5.51 -7.93
N PHE A 165 3.19 -6.12 -6.90
CA PHE A 165 3.75 -6.19 -5.55
C PHE A 165 4.97 -7.11 -5.54
N TYR A 166 4.86 -8.32 -6.10
CA TYR A 166 5.95 -9.28 -6.15
C TYR A 166 7.15 -8.82 -6.97
N SER A 167 6.93 -8.27 -8.16
CA SER A 167 8.03 -7.85 -9.04
C SER A 167 8.90 -6.74 -8.44
N LYS A 168 8.34 -5.92 -7.54
CA LYS A 168 9.05 -4.81 -6.90
C LYS A 168 9.77 -5.19 -5.60
N PHE A 169 9.18 -6.07 -4.79
CA PHE A 169 9.73 -6.40 -3.46
C PHE A 169 10.61 -7.67 -3.44
N ARG A 170 10.68 -8.43 -4.54
CA ARG A 170 11.61 -9.57 -4.69
C ARG A 170 13.08 -9.17 -4.57
N LYS A 171 13.44 -7.93 -4.92
CA LYS A 171 14.84 -7.44 -4.89
C LYS A 171 15.38 -7.12 -3.48
N VAL A 172 14.52 -7.11 -2.45
CA VAL A 172 14.86 -6.65 -1.08
C VAL A 172 15.30 -7.79 -0.16
N HIS A 173 15.13 -9.04 -0.58
CA HIS A 173 15.40 -10.23 0.22
C HIS A 173 16.44 -11.15 -0.41
N HIS A 174 17.38 -10.58 -1.17
CA HIS A 174 18.57 -11.28 -1.66
C HIS A 174 19.80 -10.79 -0.91
#